data_AF-A0A2M7XCU5-F1
#
_entry.id   AF-A0A2M7XCU5-F1
#
_cell.length_a   1.000
_cell.length_b   1.000
_cell.length_c   1.000
_cell.angle_alpha   90.00
_cell.angle_beta   90.00
_cell.angle_gamma   90.00
#
_symmetry.space_group_name_H-M   'P 1'
#
loop_
_entity.id
_entity.type
_entity.pdbx_description
1 polymer ?
#
loop_
_entity_poly.entity_id
_entity_poly.type
_entity_poly.pdbx_seq_one_letter_code
_entity_poly.pdbx_strand_id
1 'polypeptide(L)'
;MRPADYAELIRSRATHCDSECRGLYVRILRGRTPEDFVAMSDDPDRKVVMFVGGADSGSLVGLTSYEMLNRLGYTEDYIADLLESGQRFKLLVFKSNRNTFPTIWGTLPDVVGRIYSTRVGDMVARCLTELRDLTFTQIEQRAGFSFAEVNKLGKDDPRFMTVDRLLMSEGRVEHVRAFLYFSLHLKELFSGDGYTYTPDGRRGMKEYFALNKPVTELKDAVLVDLEVCVPVIKRMQREISKLHALPRMVYILQTGAAGQLVRDLWQTPGSSATILGHRFCYAQEDLLDAVEVPGRVIEITSWCSEATGRIMASTAYRKARLFADQRGKGSEPVVGLGITSVVCGKEELPDGKIECANLAIMTERGVNCIFLKLRSAGSDATPKQRMAHRVRQGELIDLVALNLILWAFDGVEQVPLDPEWLLFMESEQFVRQPNGDVIIHFDIRRSS
;
A
#
# COMPACT_ATOMS: atom_id res chain seq x y z
N MET A 1 6.13 -2.92 -32.64
CA MET A 1 6.32 -1.59 -32.01
C MET A 1 7.79 -1.34 -31.67
N ARG A 2 8.30 -0.08 -31.68
CA ARG A 2 9.65 0.25 -31.19
C ARG A 2 9.60 0.56 -29.68
N PRO A 3 10.67 0.33 -28.90
CA PRO A 3 10.68 0.65 -27.47
C PRO A 3 10.33 2.12 -27.15
N ALA A 4 10.77 3.07 -27.99
CA ALA A 4 10.43 4.48 -27.81
C ALA A 4 8.92 4.76 -27.98
N ASP A 5 8.27 4.13 -28.95
CA ASP A 5 6.82 4.28 -29.16
C ASP A 5 6.04 3.69 -27.97
N TYR A 6 6.49 2.53 -27.46
CA TYR A 6 5.91 1.92 -26.27
C TYR A 6 6.09 2.80 -25.02
N ALA A 7 7.29 3.35 -24.83
CA ALA A 7 7.57 4.27 -23.73
C ALA A 7 6.63 5.50 -23.77
N GLU A 8 6.30 5.99 -24.96
CA GLU A 8 5.37 7.11 -25.11
C GLU A 8 3.94 6.74 -24.72
N LEU A 9 3.48 5.51 -25.01
CA LEU A 9 2.18 5.03 -24.53
C LEU A 9 2.12 5.02 -22.99
N ILE A 10 3.22 4.64 -22.33
CA ILE A 10 3.31 4.65 -20.87
C ILE A 10 3.29 6.08 -20.32
N ARG A 11 4.12 6.98 -20.88
CA ARG A 11 4.19 8.39 -20.43
C ARG A 11 2.88 9.14 -20.63
N SER A 12 2.21 8.93 -21.77
CA SER A 12 0.93 9.55 -22.10
C SER A 12 -0.26 8.94 -21.35
N ARG A 13 -0.03 7.90 -20.53
CA ARG A 13 -1.07 7.13 -19.82
C ARG A 13 -2.18 6.67 -20.77
N ALA A 14 -1.77 6.18 -21.95
CA ALA A 14 -2.71 5.61 -22.92
C ALA A 14 -3.53 4.50 -22.26
N THR A 15 -4.84 4.47 -22.51
CA THR A 15 -5.75 3.51 -21.87
C THR A 15 -5.68 2.11 -22.48
N HIS A 16 -5.11 1.99 -23.67
CA HIS A 16 -5.00 0.73 -24.41
C HIS A 16 -3.86 0.81 -25.44
N CYS A 17 -3.48 -0.36 -25.96
CA CYS A 17 -2.46 -0.51 -27.00
C CYS A 17 -3.04 -1.28 -28.19
N ASP A 18 -3.36 -0.57 -29.28
CA ASP A 18 -3.92 -1.17 -30.51
C ASP A 18 -2.88 -1.95 -31.34
N SER A 19 -1.60 -1.77 -31.04
CA SER A 19 -0.50 -2.35 -31.78
C SER A 19 0.08 -3.58 -31.08
N GLU A 20 0.50 -4.58 -31.86
CA GLU A 20 1.19 -5.74 -31.30
C GLU A 20 2.54 -5.33 -30.67
N CYS A 21 2.68 -5.62 -29.37
CA CYS A 21 3.92 -5.45 -28.61
C CYS A 21 4.92 -6.61 -28.79
N ARG A 22 4.77 -7.42 -29.85
CA ARG A 22 5.63 -8.57 -30.12
C ARG A 22 7.11 -8.16 -30.19
N GLY A 23 7.95 -8.89 -29.45
CA GLY A 23 9.40 -8.68 -29.42
C GLY A 23 9.88 -7.56 -28.50
N LEU A 24 8.97 -6.89 -27.77
CA LEU A 24 9.31 -5.99 -26.68
C LEU A 24 9.42 -6.75 -25.36
N TYR A 25 10.38 -6.31 -24.54
CA TYR A 25 10.65 -6.84 -23.22
C TYR A 25 10.73 -5.67 -22.26
N VAL A 26 10.27 -5.90 -21.04
CA VAL A 26 10.15 -4.88 -20.02
C VAL A 26 10.62 -5.39 -18.66
N ARG A 27 11.29 -4.53 -17.91
CA ARG A 27 11.72 -4.80 -16.53
C ARG A 27 11.54 -3.54 -15.71
N ILE A 28 10.96 -3.69 -14.52
CA ILE A 28 10.99 -2.61 -13.54
C ILE A 28 12.33 -2.66 -12.81
N LEU A 29 13.06 -1.57 -12.91
CA LEU A 29 14.25 -1.28 -12.13
C LEU A 29 13.85 -0.46 -10.90
N ARG A 30 14.64 -0.60 -9.85
CA ARG A 30 14.54 0.22 -8.64
C ARG A 30 15.92 0.79 -8.31
N GLY A 31 15.95 1.93 -7.67
CA GLY A 31 17.19 2.60 -7.28
C GLY A 31 16.93 3.87 -6.49
N ARG A 32 17.92 4.32 -5.73
CA ARG A 32 17.91 5.60 -5.00
C ARG A 32 18.61 6.70 -5.79
N THR A 33 19.67 6.36 -6.52
CA THR A 33 20.47 7.32 -7.30
C THR A 33 20.39 7.01 -8.80
N PRO A 34 20.77 7.95 -9.68
CA PRO A 34 20.84 7.70 -11.12
C PRO A 34 21.72 6.49 -11.51
N GLU A 35 22.79 6.24 -10.75
CA GLU A 35 23.74 5.16 -10.97
C GLU A 35 23.10 3.77 -10.83
N ASP A 36 22.09 3.64 -9.96
CA ASP A 36 21.35 2.39 -9.75
C ASP A 36 20.58 1.94 -11.00
N PHE A 37 20.38 2.85 -11.98
CA PHE A 37 19.62 2.59 -13.20
C PHE A 37 20.49 2.39 -14.45
N VAL A 38 21.82 2.31 -14.31
CA VAL A 38 22.73 2.14 -15.45
C VAL A 38 22.82 0.70 -15.96
N ALA A 39 22.36 -0.26 -15.16
CA ALA A 39 22.31 -1.68 -15.48
C ALA A 39 20.90 -2.26 -15.28
N MET A 40 20.69 -3.50 -15.74
CA MET A 40 19.41 -4.20 -15.53
C MET A 40 19.16 -4.58 -14.06
N SER A 41 20.12 -4.40 -13.15
CA SER A 41 19.91 -4.48 -11.70
C SER A 41 20.78 -3.45 -10.99
N ASP A 42 20.25 -2.93 -9.89
CA ASP A 42 20.93 -2.12 -8.87
C ASP A 42 21.98 -2.93 -8.08
N ASP A 43 21.80 -4.24 -7.99
CA ASP A 43 22.76 -5.16 -7.37
C ASP A 43 23.95 -5.45 -8.31
N PRO A 44 25.18 -5.01 -7.98
CA PRO A 44 26.37 -5.24 -8.81
C PRO A 44 26.83 -6.71 -8.81
N ASP A 45 26.48 -7.50 -7.79
CA ASP A 45 26.86 -8.91 -7.68
C ASP A 45 25.92 -9.80 -8.52
N ARG A 46 24.76 -9.26 -8.93
CA ARG A 46 23.74 -10.00 -9.68
C ARG A 46 24.16 -10.20 -11.13
N LYS A 47 24.40 -11.46 -11.51
CA LYS A 47 24.77 -11.86 -12.88
C LYS A 47 23.57 -12.15 -13.78
N VAL A 48 22.43 -12.54 -13.22
CA VAL A 48 21.21 -12.94 -13.95
C VAL A 48 20.03 -12.08 -13.54
N VAL A 49 19.31 -11.55 -14.52
CA VAL A 49 18.08 -10.78 -14.31
C VAL A 49 16.90 -11.48 -14.95
N MET A 50 15.73 -11.28 -14.35
CA MET A 50 14.45 -11.75 -14.85
C MET A 50 13.61 -10.59 -15.38
N PHE A 51 12.91 -10.78 -16.47
CA PHE A 51 12.05 -9.75 -17.04
C PHE A 51 10.91 -10.38 -17.82
N VAL A 52 9.89 -9.59 -18.10
CA VAL A 52 8.73 -10.07 -18.85
C VAL A 52 8.78 -9.55 -20.27
N GLY A 53 8.13 -10.24 -21.20
CA GLY A 53 8.13 -9.76 -22.58
C GLY A 53 7.30 -10.58 -23.54
N GLY A 54 7.47 -10.25 -24.82
CA GLY A 54 6.61 -10.74 -25.88
C GLY A 54 5.26 -10.05 -25.87
N ALA A 55 4.20 -10.78 -26.23
CA ALA A 55 2.84 -10.25 -26.33
C ALA A 55 2.33 -9.68 -24.99
N ASP A 56 2.78 -10.22 -23.87
CA ASP A 56 2.27 -9.86 -22.54
C ASP A 56 2.69 -8.45 -22.10
N SER A 57 3.75 -7.88 -22.70
CA SER A 57 4.17 -6.49 -22.41
C SER A 57 3.08 -5.47 -22.73
N GLY A 58 2.21 -5.74 -23.70
CA GLY A 58 1.07 -4.88 -24.01
C GLY A 58 0.06 -4.76 -22.85
N SER A 59 -0.01 -5.76 -21.96
CA SER A 59 -0.95 -5.77 -20.83
C SER A 59 -0.60 -4.77 -19.71
N LEU A 60 0.57 -4.15 -19.77
CA LEU A 60 0.95 -3.08 -18.85
C LEU A 60 0.44 -1.70 -19.31
N VAL A 61 0.10 -1.54 -20.59
CA VAL A 61 -0.45 -0.27 -21.09
C VAL A 61 -1.83 -0.04 -20.50
N GLY A 62 -2.11 1.18 -20.03
CA GLY A 62 -3.34 1.53 -19.33
C GLY A 62 -3.31 1.31 -17.81
N LEU A 63 -2.29 0.62 -17.29
CA LEU A 63 -2.11 0.47 -15.84
C LEU A 63 -1.41 1.68 -15.25
N THR A 64 -1.73 2.00 -13.99
CA THR A 64 -0.91 2.89 -13.16
C THR A 64 0.45 2.24 -12.86
N SER A 65 1.45 3.05 -12.49
CA SER A 65 2.77 2.50 -12.12
C SER A 65 2.67 1.50 -10.96
N TYR A 66 1.83 1.76 -9.95
CA TYR A 66 1.57 0.81 -8.85
C TYR A 66 1.00 -0.53 -9.35
N GLU A 67 0.00 -0.48 -10.23
CA GLU A 67 -0.60 -1.69 -10.81
C GLU A 67 0.39 -2.49 -11.65
N MET A 68 1.31 -1.82 -12.37
CA MET A 68 2.40 -2.50 -13.10
C MET A 68 3.31 -3.29 -12.15
N LEU A 69 3.72 -2.68 -11.02
CA LEU A 69 4.53 -3.36 -10.01
C LEU A 69 3.79 -4.58 -9.44
N ASN A 70 2.52 -4.42 -9.05
CA ASN A 70 1.71 -5.52 -8.53
C ASN A 70 1.56 -6.65 -9.56
N ARG A 71 1.29 -6.30 -10.83
CA ARG A 71 1.19 -7.25 -11.94
C ARG A 71 2.49 -8.03 -12.17
N LEU A 72 3.63 -7.44 -11.80
CA LEU A 72 4.97 -8.04 -11.85
C LEU A 72 5.37 -8.75 -10.55
N GLY A 73 4.45 -8.96 -9.61
CA GLY A 73 4.66 -9.74 -8.40
C GLY A 73 5.21 -8.96 -7.20
N TYR A 74 5.26 -7.62 -7.26
CA TYR A 74 5.58 -6.83 -6.08
C TYR A 74 4.36 -6.76 -5.16
N THR A 75 4.53 -7.15 -3.89
CA THR A 75 3.46 -7.02 -2.89
C THR A 75 3.32 -5.57 -2.44
N GLU A 76 2.14 -5.24 -1.91
CA GLU A 76 1.79 -3.88 -1.51
C GLU A 76 2.73 -3.35 -0.42
N ASP A 77 2.92 -4.15 0.64
CA ASP A 77 3.85 -3.84 1.74
C ASP A 77 5.27 -3.65 1.22
N TYR A 78 5.71 -4.49 0.29
CA TYR A 78 7.04 -4.40 -0.28
C TYR A 78 7.23 -3.14 -1.13
N ILE A 79 6.21 -2.71 -1.89
CA ILE A 79 6.26 -1.44 -2.62
C ILE A 79 6.37 -0.28 -1.64
N ALA A 80 5.56 -0.30 -0.58
CA ALA A 80 5.54 0.77 0.41
C ALA A 80 6.89 0.87 1.17
N ASP A 81 7.44 -0.25 1.64
CA ASP A 81 8.76 -0.31 2.29
C ASP A 81 9.87 0.24 1.40
N LEU A 82 9.83 -0.07 0.10
CA LEU A 82 10.81 0.45 -0.86
C LEU A 82 10.69 1.97 -0.99
N LEU A 83 9.48 2.50 -1.18
CA LEU A 83 9.25 3.95 -1.29
C LEU A 83 9.66 4.69 -0.01
N GLU A 84 9.31 4.17 1.16
CA GLU A 84 9.70 4.72 2.46
C GLU A 84 11.23 4.73 2.63
N SER A 85 11.92 3.73 2.09
CA SER A 85 13.38 3.68 2.06
C SER A 85 14.03 4.59 0.99
N GLY A 86 13.25 5.46 0.34
CA GLY A 86 13.70 6.43 -0.67
C GLY A 86 13.95 5.83 -2.06
N GLN A 87 13.49 4.61 -2.33
CA GLN A 87 13.62 3.99 -3.64
C GLN A 87 12.69 4.64 -4.66
N ARG A 88 13.16 4.69 -5.90
CA ARG A 88 12.41 5.14 -7.09
C ARG A 88 12.36 4.00 -8.09
N PHE A 89 11.42 4.06 -9.03
CA PHE A 89 11.22 3.02 -10.02
C PHE A 89 11.35 3.56 -11.44
N LYS A 90 11.92 2.75 -12.33
CA LYS A 90 11.93 3.01 -13.77
C LYS A 90 11.51 1.76 -14.53
N LEU A 91 10.72 1.92 -15.58
CA LEU A 91 10.44 0.86 -16.55
C LEU A 91 11.52 0.88 -17.63
N LEU A 92 12.32 -0.17 -17.70
CA LEU A 92 13.23 -0.44 -18.80
C LEU A 92 12.48 -1.18 -19.91
N VAL A 93 12.46 -0.62 -21.11
CA VAL A 93 11.84 -1.19 -22.30
C VAL A 93 12.92 -1.42 -23.35
N PHE A 94 13.00 -2.63 -23.92
CA PHE A 94 14.04 -2.98 -24.89
C PHE A 94 13.58 -4.10 -25.84
N LYS A 95 14.36 -4.38 -26.88
CA LYS A 95 14.12 -5.53 -27.76
C LYS A 95 14.92 -6.75 -27.32
N SER A 96 14.36 -7.95 -27.58
CA SER A 96 15.09 -9.21 -27.31
C SER A 96 16.46 -9.20 -27.96
N ASN A 97 17.41 -9.82 -27.27
CA ASN A 97 18.66 -10.26 -27.87
C ASN A 97 18.66 -11.78 -28.05
N ARG A 98 19.71 -12.33 -28.66
CA ARG A 98 19.87 -13.79 -28.85
C ARG A 98 20.17 -14.55 -27.54
N ASN A 99 20.33 -13.86 -26.42
CA ASN A 99 20.69 -14.41 -25.11
C ASN A 99 19.55 -14.26 -24.09
N THR A 100 18.31 -14.26 -24.57
CA THR A 100 17.10 -14.31 -23.74
C THR A 100 16.62 -15.77 -23.66
N PHE A 101 16.40 -16.27 -22.45
CA PHE A 101 15.98 -17.66 -22.22
C PHE A 101 14.64 -17.68 -21.48
N PRO A 102 13.68 -18.55 -21.83
CA PRO A 102 12.48 -18.74 -21.01
C PRO A 102 12.86 -19.14 -19.59
N THR A 103 12.14 -18.60 -18.59
CA THR A 103 12.39 -18.89 -17.17
C THR A 103 11.74 -20.22 -16.76
N ILE A 104 12.18 -21.33 -17.36
CA ILE A 104 11.66 -22.68 -17.13
C ILE A 104 12.71 -23.60 -16.49
N TRP A 105 12.27 -24.64 -15.78
CA TRP A 105 13.19 -25.61 -15.18
C TRP A 105 14.15 -26.24 -16.19
N GLY A 106 13.68 -26.51 -17.42
CA GLY A 106 14.48 -27.18 -18.45
C GLY A 106 15.65 -26.34 -18.98
N THR A 107 15.56 -25.00 -18.97
CA THR A 107 16.62 -24.10 -19.46
C THR A 107 17.58 -23.70 -18.35
N LEU A 108 17.18 -23.87 -17.08
CA LEU A 108 17.92 -23.37 -15.94
C LEU A 108 19.35 -23.94 -15.82
N PRO A 109 19.62 -25.25 -16.00
CA PRO A 109 20.99 -25.77 -15.96
C PRO A 109 21.91 -25.13 -17.00
N ASP A 110 21.43 -24.93 -18.23
CA ASP A 110 22.22 -24.34 -19.31
C ASP A 110 22.53 -22.87 -19.04
N VAL A 111 21.53 -22.11 -18.58
CA VAL A 111 21.69 -20.69 -18.20
C VAL A 111 22.70 -20.56 -17.07
N VAL A 112 22.54 -21.35 -16.01
CA VAL A 112 23.44 -21.34 -14.86
C VAL A 112 24.84 -21.81 -15.25
N GLY A 113 24.93 -22.86 -16.07
CA GLY A 113 26.18 -23.41 -16.59
C GLY A 113 26.98 -22.39 -17.38
N ARG A 114 26.31 -21.61 -18.23
CA ARG A 114 26.92 -20.56 -19.06
C ARG A 114 27.36 -19.34 -18.27
N ILE A 115 26.62 -18.97 -17.22
CA ILE A 115 26.82 -17.70 -16.49
C ILE A 115 27.74 -17.85 -15.29
N TYR A 116 27.68 -18.99 -14.60
CA TYR A 116 28.44 -19.23 -13.38
C TYR A 116 29.59 -20.22 -13.64
N SER A 117 29.28 -21.46 -13.99
CA SER A 117 30.24 -22.45 -14.51
C SER A 117 29.50 -23.74 -14.89
N THR A 118 30.05 -24.53 -15.82
CA THR A 118 29.51 -25.84 -16.22
C THR A 118 29.20 -26.72 -15.01
N ARG A 119 30.11 -26.77 -14.02
CA ARG A 119 29.93 -27.58 -12.80
C ARG A 119 28.69 -27.18 -11.98
N VAL A 120 28.37 -25.89 -11.91
CA VAL A 120 27.16 -25.41 -11.22
C VAL A 120 25.92 -25.80 -12.03
N GLY A 121 25.99 -25.67 -13.37
CA GLY A 121 24.94 -26.17 -14.26
C GLY A 121 24.66 -27.67 -14.04
N ASP A 122 25.70 -28.49 -13.94
CA ASP A 122 25.59 -29.93 -13.68
C ASP A 122 24.97 -30.21 -12.30
N MET A 123 25.31 -29.42 -11.27
CA MET A 123 24.66 -29.52 -9.94
C MET A 123 23.16 -29.24 -10.05
N VAL A 124 22.76 -28.17 -10.75
CA VAL A 124 21.34 -27.87 -10.98
C VAL A 124 20.66 -29.00 -11.74
N ALA A 125 21.27 -29.50 -12.83
CA ALA A 125 20.74 -30.59 -13.64
C ALA A 125 20.46 -31.85 -12.81
N ARG A 126 21.40 -32.25 -11.95
CA ARG A 126 21.24 -33.42 -11.06
C ARG A 126 20.08 -33.27 -10.08
N CYS A 127 19.82 -32.06 -9.60
CA CYS A 127 18.75 -31.79 -8.64
C CYS A 127 17.40 -31.45 -9.27
N LEU A 128 17.28 -31.36 -10.60
CA LEU A 128 16.07 -30.86 -11.27
C LEU A 128 14.78 -31.61 -10.91
N THR A 129 14.84 -32.92 -10.72
CA THR A 129 13.65 -33.69 -10.34
C THR A 129 13.20 -33.34 -8.93
N GLU A 130 14.11 -33.37 -7.95
CA GLU A 130 13.78 -32.99 -6.56
C GLU A 130 13.35 -31.52 -6.43
N LEU A 131 13.97 -30.60 -7.19
CA LEU A 131 13.57 -29.18 -7.21
C LEU A 131 12.13 -28.97 -7.69
N ARG A 132 11.61 -29.87 -8.53
CA ARG A 132 10.23 -29.83 -9.04
C ARG A 132 9.24 -30.52 -8.11
N ASP A 133 9.65 -31.65 -7.54
CA ASP A 133 8.75 -32.52 -6.79
C ASP A 133 8.59 -32.08 -5.31
N LEU A 134 9.60 -31.42 -4.75
CA LEU A 134 9.57 -30.92 -3.38
C LEU A 134 8.99 -29.51 -3.32
N THR A 135 8.17 -29.26 -2.29
CA THR A 135 7.71 -27.91 -1.99
C THR A 135 8.84 -27.05 -1.43
N PHE A 136 8.70 -25.74 -1.55
CA PHE A 136 9.68 -24.79 -1.01
C PHE A 136 9.92 -25.02 0.50
N THR A 137 8.85 -25.21 1.27
CA THR A 137 8.90 -25.49 2.72
C THR A 137 9.61 -26.81 3.03
N GLN A 138 9.41 -27.86 2.24
CA GLN A 138 10.13 -29.13 2.43
C GLN A 138 11.65 -28.95 2.21
N ILE A 139 12.05 -28.12 1.25
CA ILE A 139 13.46 -27.83 1.01
C ILE A 139 14.06 -27.00 2.15
N GLU A 140 13.36 -25.98 2.66
CA GLU A 140 13.82 -25.22 3.83
C GLU A 140 13.93 -26.09 5.10
N GLN A 141 12.99 -27.01 5.30
CA GLN A 141 13.06 -28.00 6.40
C GLN A 141 14.31 -28.87 6.29
N ARG A 142 14.68 -29.31 5.08
CA ARG A 142 15.94 -30.04 4.85
C ARG A 142 17.17 -29.16 5.06
N ALA A 143 17.10 -27.88 4.70
CA ALA A 143 18.18 -26.92 4.93
C ALA A 143 18.37 -26.60 6.43
N GLY A 144 17.31 -26.69 7.23
CA GLY A 144 17.32 -26.37 8.65
C GLY A 144 17.24 -24.88 8.97
N PHE A 145 16.86 -24.03 8.01
CA PHE A 145 16.70 -22.59 8.18
C PHE A 145 15.77 -21.98 7.14
N SER A 146 15.25 -20.78 7.41
CA SER A 146 14.48 -20.00 6.43
C SER A 146 15.40 -19.22 5.49
N PHE A 147 15.18 -19.35 4.19
CA PHE A 147 15.89 -18.58 3.17
C PHE A 147 15.52 -17.10 3.21
N ALA A 148 14.27 -16.77 3.52
CA ALA A 148 13.83 -15.39 3.67
C ALA A 148 14.54 -14.67 4.82
N GLU A 149 14.72 -15.35 5.97
CA GLU A 149 15.48 -14.84 7.12
C GLU A 149 16.94 -14.56 6.74
N VAL A 150 17.63 -15.55 6.15
CA VAL A 150 19.03 -15.42 5.73
C VAL A 150 19.20 -14.32 4.68
N ASN A 151 18.27 -14.22 3.73
CA ASN A 151 18.30 -13.16 2.72
C ASN A 151 18.16 -11.76 3.33
N LYS A 152 17.38 -11.62 4.40
CA LYS A 152 17.25 -10.36 5.14
C LYS A 152 18.53 -9.99 5.90
N LEU A 153 19.25 -10.98 6.42
CA LEU A 153 20.55 -10.80 7.08
C LEU A 153 21.68 -10.48 6.10
N GLY A 154 21.55 -10.94 4.85
CA GLY A 154 22.44 -10.58 3.75
C GLY A 154 23.60 -11.55 3.55
N LYS A 155 24.49 -11.21 2.61
CA LYS A 155 25.56 -12.10 2.10
C LYS A 155 26.62 -12.48 3.14
N ASP A 156 26.74 -11.70 4.19
CA ASP A 156 27.69 -11.96 5.28
C ASP A 156 27.22 -13.09 6.21
N ASP A 157 25.94 -13.46 6.17
CA ASP A 157 25.43 -14.63 6.91
C ASP A 157 26.11 -15.90 6.38
N PRO A 158 26.67 -16.78 7.25
CA PRO A 158 27.34 -18.01 6.83
C PRO A 158 26.44 -19.00 6.08
N ARG A 159 25.11 -18.89 6.22
CA ARG A 159 24.11 -19.72 5.54
C ARG A 159 23.76 -19.19 4.14
N PHE A 160 24.15 -17.96 3.79
CA PHE A 160 23.89 -17.37 2.47
C PHE A 160 24.66 -18.12 1.39
N MET A 161 23.97 -18.85 0.50
CA MET A 161 24.62 -19.71 -0.49
C MET A 161 25.14 -18.91 -1.69
N THR A 162 26.43 -18.56 -1.67
CA THR A 162 27.16 -18.01 -2.81
C THR A 162 27.56 -19.10 -3.81
N VAL A 163 27.98 -18.71 -5.01
CA VAL A 163 28.50 -19.65 -6.01
C VAL A 163 29.71 -20.45 -5.49
N ASP A 164 30.61 -19.81 -4.75
CA ASP A 164 31.81 -20.46 -4.22
C ASP A 164 31.45 -21.48 -3.14
N ARG A 165 30.52 -21.13 -2.24
CA ARG A 165 29.99 -22.06 -1.23
C ARG A 165 29.31 -23.27 -1.88
N LEU A 166 28.53 -23.05 -2.95
CA LEU A 166 27.91 -24.16 -3.68
C LEU A 166 28.96 -25.09 -4.31
N LEU A 167 30.01 -24.52 -4.93
CA LEU A 167 31.10 -25.29 -5.54
C LEU A 167 31.92 -26.12 -4.53
N MET A 168 32.02 -25.66 -3.29
CA MET A 168 32.67 -26.38 -2.18
C MET A 168 31.74 -27.39 -1.51
N SER A 169 30.42 -27.28 -1.72
CA SER A 169 29.44 -28.19 -1.15
C SER A 169 29.31 -29.50 -1.94
N GLU A 170 28.56 -30.45 -1.37
CA GLU A 170 28.14 -31.68 -2.05
C GLU A 170 27.15 -31.43 -3.21
N GLY A 171 26.58 -30.23 -3.33
CA GLY A 171 25.60 -29.89 -4.36
C GLY A 171 24.26 -30.62 -4.20
N ARG A 172 23.81 -30.83 -2.95
CA ARG A 172 22.47 -31.37 -2.62
C ARG A 172 21.36 -30.38 -2.98
N VAL A 173 20.12 -30.88 -3.05
CA VAL A 173 18.96 -30.09 -3.51
C VAL A 173 18.76 -28.79 -2.72
N GLU A 174 18.96 -28.81 -1.41
CA GLU A 174 18.81 -27.63 -0.55
C GLU A 174 19.94 -26.61 -0.75
N HIS A 175 21.17 -27.06 -1.05
CA HIS A 175 22.27 -26.15 -1.42
C HIS A 175 21.99 -25.49 -2.77
N VAL A 176 21.55 -26.28 -3.75
CA VAL A 176 21.20 -25.77 -5.08
C VAL A 176 20.01 -24.81 -4.99
N ARG A 177 18.96 -25.13 -4.24
CA ARG A 177 17.81 -24.24 -4.06
C ARG A 177 18.19 -22.96 -3.34
N ALA A 178 19.01 -23.03 -2.30
CA ALA A 178 19.54 -21.85 -1.62
C ALA A 178 20.33 -20.96 -2.60
N PHE A 179 21.21 -21.53 -3.43
CA PHE A 179 21.91 -20.78 -4.46
C PHE A 179 20.97 -20.10 -5.46
N LEU A 180 19.96 -20.83 -5.96
CA LEU A 180 18.96 -20.27 -6.88
C LEU A 180 18.15 -19.13 -6.22
N TYR A 181 17.83 -19.27 -4.94
CA TYR A 181 17.13 -18.25 -4.16
C TYR A 181 17.99 -16.99 -4.00
N PHE A 182 19.22 -17.13 -3.49
CA PHE A 182 20.07 -16.01 -3.13
C PHE A 182 20.77 -15.34 -4.33
N SER A 183 21.21 -16.12 -5.32
CA SER A 183 22.02 -15.61 -6.44
C SER A 183 21.19 -15.30 -7.69
N LEU A 184 20.09 -16.02 -7.93
CA LEU A 184 19.22 -15.79 -9.10
C LEU A 184 17.87 -15.14 -8.73
N HIS A 185 17.56 -15.02 -7.45
CA HIS A 185 16.28 -14.53 -6.92
C HIS A 185 15.09 -15.40 -7.35
N LEU A 186 15.31 -16.71 -7.51
CA LEU A 186 14.23 -17.68 -7.74
C LEU A 186 13.57 -18.05 -6.42
N LYS A 187 12.68 -17.15 -6.00
CA LYS A 187 11.98 -17.21 -4.72
C LYS A 187 10.87 -18.26 -4.67
N GLU A 188 10.10 -18.29 -3.59
CA GLU A 188 9.00 -19.21 -3.33
C GLU A 188 7.91 -19.20 -4.41
N LEU A 189 7.72 -18.09 -5.13
CA LEU A 189 6.74 -17.97 -6.21
C LEU A 189 7.24 -18.53 -7.56
N PHE A 190 8.49 -18.98 -7.66
CA PHE A 190 9.03 -19.54 -8.89
C PHE A 190 8.51 -20.98 -9.12
N SER A 191 7.66 -21.14 -10.14
CA SER A 191 7.09 -22.42 -10.59
C SER A 191 7.98 -23.15 -11.60
N GLY A 192 8.85 -22.42 -12.31
CA GLY A 192 9.65 -22.92 -13.43
C GLY A 192 8.87 -23.39 -14.65
N ASP A 193 7.66 -22.84 -14.86
CA ASP A 193 6.86 -23.03 -16.08
C ASP A 193 6.92 -21.82 -17.03
N GLY A 194 7.74 -20.81 -16.70
CA GLY A 194 7.99 -19.66 -17.56
C GLY A 194 7.03 -18.50 -17.33
N TYR A 195 6.25 -18.51 -16.24
CA TYR A 195 5.32 -17.45 -15.89
C TYR A 195 5.58 -16.90 -14.48
N THR A 196 5.26 -15.63 -14.28
CA THR A 196 5.21 -15.02 -12.94
C THR A 196 3.96 -15.52 -12.19
N TYR A 197 4.01 -15.49 -10.86
CA TYR A 197 2.86 -15.83 -10.01
C TYR A 197 2.66 -14.77 -8.93
N THR A 198 1.40 -14.50 -8.60
CA THR A 198 1.02 -13.72 -7.43
C THR A 198 1.01 -14.60 -6.17
N PRO A 199 1.03 -14.01 -4.96
CA PRO A 199 0.97 -14.77 -3.71
C PRO A 199 -0.26 -15.68 -3.56
N ASP A 200 -1.38 -15.35 -4.22
CA ASP A 200 -2.59 -16.18 -4.26
C ASP A 200 -2.56 -17.25 -5.37
N GLY A 201 -1.41 -17.44 -6.03
CA GLY A 201 -1.19 -18.49 -7.03
C GLY A 201 -1.73 -18.17 -8.41
N ARG A 202 -2.16 -16.92 -8.68
CA ARG A 202 -2.62 -16.55 -10.03
C ARG A 202 -1.43 -16.41 -10.97
N ARG A 203 -1.52 -17.09 -12.10
CA ARG A 203 -0.53 -17.01 -13.16
C ARG A 203 -0.56 -15.62 -13.83
N GLY A 204 0.63 -15.05 -14.01
CA GLY A 204 0.87 -13.74 -14.58
C GLY A 204 1.48 -13.81 -15.98
N MET A 205 2.53 -13.02 -16.19
CA MET A 205 3.15 -12.79 -17.51
C MET A 205 4.28 -13.78 -17.78
N LYS A 206 4.61 -14.01 -19.05
CA LYS A 206 5.79 -14.78 -19.43
C LYS A 206 7.06 -14.12 -18.93
N GLU A 207 7.90 -14.90 -18.27
CA GLU A 207 9.17 -14.47 -17.69
C GLU A 207 10.36 -15.08 -18.45
N TYR A 208 11.43 -14.29 -18.53
CA TYR A 208 12.66 -14.65 -19.22
C TYR A 208 13.90 -14.28 -18.40
N PHE A 209 14.97 -15.06 -18.57
CA PHE A 209 16.31 -14.79 -18.08
C PHE A 209 17.17 -14.07 -19.13
N ALA A 210 18.04 -13.17 -18.67
CA ALA A 210 19.26 -12.80 -19.39
C ALA A 210 20.37 -12.42 -18.41
N LEU A 211 21.57 -12.19 -18.97
CA LEU A 211 22.68 -11.57 -18.25
C LEU A 211 22.28 -10.17 -17.77
N ASN A 212 22.69 -9.83 -16.55
CA ASN A 212 22.67 -8.45 -16.10
C ASN A 212 23.67 -7.65 -16.96
N LYS A 213 23.18 -6.69 -17.72
CA LYS A 213 23.97 -5.89 -18.65
C LYS A 213 23.78 -4.41 -18.34
N PRO A 214 24.76 -3.57 -18.70
CA PRO A 214 24.53 -2.14 -18.84
C PRO A 214 23.33 -1.89 -19.76
N VAL A 215 22.48 -0.92 -19.40
CA VAL A 215 21.32 -0.52 -20.23
C VAL A 215 21.75 -0.07 -21.61
N THR A 216 22.94 0.53 -21.73
CA THR A 216 23.55 0.98 -23.00
C THR A 216 23.89 -0.15 -23.97
N GLU A 217 24.03 -1.39 -23.48
CA GLU A 217 24.26 -2.56 -24.34
C GLU A 217 22.97 -3.19 -24.88
N LEU A 218 21.81 -2.71 -24.42
CA LEU A 218 20.52 -3.21 -24.84
C LEU A 218 20.03 -2.46 -26.08
N LYS A 219 19.60 -3.23 -27.09
CA LYS A 219 19.16 -2.67 -28.36
C LYS A 219 17.90 -1.82 -28.18
N ASP A 220 17.99 -0.57 -28.65
CA ASP A 220 16.91 0.42 -28.65
C ASP A 220 16.33 0.67 -27.25
N ALA A 221 17.11 0.47 -26.18
CA ALA A 221 16.59 0.53 -24.83
C ALA A 221 16.16 1.94 -24.41
N VAL A 222 15.05 2.00 -23.67
CA VAL A 222 14.47 3.25 -23.14
C VAL A 222 14.12 3.04 -21.67
N LEU A 223 14.43 4.04 -20.85
CA LEU A 223 13.97 4.13 -19.47
C LEU A 223 12.79 5.10 -19.38
N VAL A 224 11.76 4.69 -18.65
CA VAL A 224 10.59 5.50 -18.33
C VAL A 224 10.50 5.65 -16.82
N ASP A 225 10.42 6.88 -16.33
CA ASP A 225 10.18 7.13 -14.91
C ASP A 225 8.78 6.65 -14.51
N LEU A 226 8.71 5.91 -13.39
CA LEU A 226 7.46 5.43 -12.83
C LEU A 226 7.15 6.23 -11.57
N GLU A 227 6.09 7.02 -11.62
CA GLU A 227 5.53 7.71 -10.47
C GLU A 227 4.62 6.73 -9.71
N VAL A 228 5.21 6.04 -8.73
CA VAL A 228 4.51 5.02 -7.96
C VAL A 228 3.90 5.65 -6.71
N CYS A 229 2.56 5.70 -6.68
CA CYS A 229 1.79 6.07 -5.51
C CYS A 229 1.07 4.84 -4.97
N VAL A 230 1.25 4.51 -3.68
CA VAL A 230 0.46 3.45 -3.03
C VAL A 230 -0.98 3.96 -2.89
N PRO A 231 -2.00 3.21 -3.36
CA PRO A 231 -3.38 3.63 -3.23
C PRO A 231 -3.75 3.93 -1.78
N VAL A 232 -4.43 5.06 -1.55
CA VAL A 232 -4.81 5.53 -0.20
C VAL A 232 -5.50 4.44 0.61
N ILE A 233 -6.44 3.70 0.00
CA ILE A 233 -7.15 2.59 0.66
C ILE A 233 -6.20 1.54 1.23
N LYS A 234 -5.10 1.23 0.53
CA LYS A 234 -4.12 0.24 0.99
C LYS A 234 -3.28 0.77 2.16
N ARG A 235 -2.89 2.04 2.10
CA ARG A 235 -2.24 2.71 3.23
C ARG A 235 -3.17 2.79 4.43
N MET A 236 -4.47 3.06 4.25
CA MET A 236 -5.48 2.99 5.31
C MET A 236 -5.52 1.62 5.96
N GLN A 237 -5.65 0.54 5.18
CA GLN A 237 -5.69 -0.83 5.70
C GLN A 237 -4.45 -1.18 6.53
N ARG A 238 -3.26 -0.76 6.08
CA ARG A 238 -1.99 -0.96 6.80
C ARG A 238 -2.00 -0.24 8.15
N GLU A 239 -2.35 1.05 8.18
CA GLU A 239 -2.33 1.82 9.43
C GLU A 239 -3.46 1.39 10.39
N ILE A 240 -4.63 0.97 9.88
CA ILE A 240 -5.69 0.35 10.69
C ILE A 240 -5.21 -0.98 11.29
N SER A 241 -4.48 -1.80 10.52
CA SER A 241 -3.92 -3.06 11.04
C SER A 241 -2.94 -2.81 12.18
N LYS A 242 -2.06 -1.80 12.05
CA LYS A 242 -1.17 -1.37 13.13
C LYS A 242 -1.96 -0.86 14.34
N LEU A 243 -3.01 -0.06 14.12
CA LEU A 243 -3.90 0.42 15.17
C LEU A 243 -4.53 -0.75 15.95
N HIS A 244 -4.99 -1.80 15.26
CA HIS A 244 -5.58 -2.99 15.89
C HIS A 244 -4.58 -3.85 16.67
N ALA A 245 -3.29 -3.75 16.36
CA ALA A 245 -2.23 -4.41 17.11
C ALA A 245 -1.89 -3.68 18.44
N LEU A 246 -2.32 -2.42 18.60
CA LEU A 246 -2.08 -1.65 19.82
C LEU A 246 -3.21 -1.86 20.85
N PRO A 247 -2.92 -1.77 22.17
CA PRO A 247 -3.94 -1.88 23.21
C PRO A 247 -4.71 -0.57 23.36
N ARG A 248 -5.41 -0.15 22.31
CA ARG A 248 -6.08 1.15 22.19
C ARG A 248 -7.52 0.97 21.78
N MET A 249 -8.41 1.80 22.29
CA MET A 249 -9.85 1.63 22.07
C MET A 249 -10.54 2.92 21.61
N VAL A 250 -11.55 2.78 20.76
CA VAL A 250 -12.31 3.88 20.17
C VAL A 250 -13.81 3.66 20.31
N TYR A 251 -14.52 4.74 20.60
CA TYR A 251 -15.97 4.82 20.44
C TYR A 251 -16.30 5.97 19.49
N ILE A 252 -17.23 5.74 18.56
CA ILE A 252 -17.57 6.72 17.52
C ILE A 252 -19.05 7.12 17.62
N LEU A 253 -19.30 8.42 17.68
CA LEU A 253 -20.63 9.01 17.47
C LEU A 253 -20.60 9.83 16.19
N GLN A 254 -21.61 9.65 15.34
CA GLN A 254 -21.58 10.24 14.02
C GLN A 254 -22.96 10.67 13.53
N THR A 255 -23.04 11.80 12.84
CA THR A 255 -24.22 12.28 12.11
C THR A 255 -23.86 12.78 10.71
N GLY A 256 -24.85 12.83 9.81
CA GLY A 256 -24.68 13.37 8.45
C GLY A 256 -24.09 12.35 7.46
N ALA A 257 -22.93 12.67 6.89
CA ALA A 257 -22.14 11.79 6.01
C ALA A 257 -21.14 10.92 6.79
N ALA A 258 -20.32 10.14 6.07
CA ALA A 258 -19.15 9.39 6.57
C ALA A 258 -19.38 7.96 7.10
N GLY A 259 -20.28 7.17 6.49
CA GLY A 259 -20.56 5.80 6.99
C GLY A 259 -19.40 4.80 6.78
N GLN A 260 -18.33 5.20 6.11
CA GLN A 260 -17.31 4.29 5.59
C GLN A 260 -16.25 3.96 6.63
N LEU A 261 -15.91 4.91 7.52
CA LEU A 261 -14.89 4.74 8.55
C LEU A 261 -15.08 3.48 9.37
N VAL A 262 -16.29 3.27 9.89
CA VAL A 262 -16.58 2.10 10.74
C VAL A 262 -16.49 0.80 9.94
N ARG A 263 -16.89 0.81 8.66
CA ARG A 263 -16.72 -0.34 7.77
C ARG A 263 -15.23 -0.65 7.57
N ASP A 264 -14.40 0.36 7.33
CA ASP A 264 -12.96 0.17 7.09
C ASP A 264 -12.22 -0.33 8.33
N LEU A 265 -12.54 0.23 9.50
CA LEU A 265 -12.04 -0.28 10.79
C LEU A 265 -12.51 -1.72 11.01
N TRP A 266 -13.79 -2.03 10.80
CA TRP A 266 -14.33 -3.36 11.07
C TRP A 266 -13.80 -4.46 10.14
N GLN A 267 -13.62 -4.16 8.85
CA GLN A 267 -13.14 -5.11 7.84
C GLN A 267 -11.69 -5.55 8.06
N THR A 268 -10.92 -4.81 8.86
CA THR A 268 -9.54 -5.15 9.17
C THR A 268 -9.47 -6.10 10.37
N PRO A 269 -8.74 -7.24 10.27
CA PRO A 269 -8.60 -8.17 11.39
C PRO A 269 -8.10 -7.50 12.67
N GLY A 270 -8.64 -7.91 13.82
CA GLY A 270 -8.30 -7.35 15.14
C GLY A 270 -9.24 -6.23 15.62
N SER A 271 -10.21 -5.82 14.79
CA SER A 271 -11.13 -4.72 15.10
C SER A 271 -11.89 -4.83 16.43
N SER A 272 -12.17 -6.04 16.92
CA SER A 272 -12.83 -6.26 18.23
C SER A 272 -12.01 -5.81 19.44
N ALA A 273 -10.68 -5.71 19.29
CA ALA A 273 -9.79 -5.20 20.32
C ALA A 273 -9.81 -3.67 20.40
N THR A 274 -10.13 -2.99 19.30
CA THR A 274 -10.07 -1.52 19.18
C THR A 274 -11.46 -0.88 19.21
N ILE A 275 -12.44 -1.40 18.49
CA ILE A 275 -13.76 -0.77 18.37
C ILE A 275 -14.63 -1.19 19.56
N LEU A 276 -14.90 -0.24 20.46
CA LEU A 276 -15.81 -0.47 21.60
C LEU A 276 -17.27 -0.28 21.22
N GLY A 277 -17.55 0.63 20.28
CA GLY A 277 -18.90 0.88 19.80
C GLY A 277 -18.96 2.00 18.78
N HIS A 278 -20.09 2.05 18.09
CA HIS A 278 -20.43 3.07 17.12
C HIS A 278 -21.94 3.34 17.18
N ARG A 279 -22.35 4.61 17.06
CA ARG A 279 -23.76 4.98 16.83
C ARG A 279 -23.84 6.05 15.75
N PHE A 280 -24.68 5.79 14.77
CA PHE A 280 -24.99 6.72 13.68
C PHE A 280 -26.32 7.41 13.97
N CYS A 281 -26.25 8.65 14.45
CA CYS A 281 -27.39 9.44 14.91
C CYS A 281 -27.90 10.36 13.80
N TYR A 282 -28.61 9.80 12.82
CA TYR A 282 -29.10 10.59 11.69
C TYR A 282 -30.21 11.58 12.10
N ALA A 283 -31.13 11.13 12.96
CA ALA A 283 -32.21 11.95 13.49
C ALA A 283 -31.73 12.79 14.70
N GLN A 284 -32.32 13.97 14.87
CA GLN A 284 -31.97 14.88 15.96
C GLN A 284 -32.28 14.28 17.33
N GLU A 285 -33.40 13.58 17.43
CA GLU A 285 -33.87 12.87 18.60
C GLU A 285 -32.90 11.73 18.98
N ASP A 286 -32.38 11.01 17.98
CA ASP A 286 -31.39 9.95 18.22
C ASP A 286 -30.06 10.52 18.71
N LEU A 287 -29.67 11.70 18.22
CA LEU A 287 -28.47 12.38 18.71
C LEU A 287 -28.67 12.83 20.17
N LEU A 288 -29.81 13.42 20.50
CA LEU A 288 -30.13 13.85 21.86
C LEU A 288 -30.12 12.67 22.84
N ASP A 289 -30.76 11.55 22.49
CA ASP A 289 -30.70 10.30 23.25
C ASP A 289 -29.25 9.78 23.37
N ALA A 290 -28.47 9.85 22.30
CA ALA A 290 -27.09 9.38 22.32
C ALA A 290 -26.18 10.18 23.26
N VAL A 291 -26.39 11.49 23.36
CA VAL A 291 -25.57 12.40 24.18
C VAL A 291 -26.14 12.64 25.57
N GLU A 292 -27.33 12.13 25.88
CA GLU A 292 -28.00 12.32 27.16
C GLU A 292 -27.10 11.95 28.34
N VAL A 293 -27.16 12.79 29.37
CA VAL A 293 -26.46 12.58 30.64
C VAL A 293 -27.49 12.71 31.75
N PRO A 294 -27.68 11.69 32.60
CA PRO A 294 -28.62 11.78 33.71
C PRO A 294 -28.40 13.04 34.54
N GLY A 295 -29.46 13.84 34.71
CA GLY A 295 -29.43 15.07 35.49
C GLY A 295 -28.84 16.30 34.79
N ARG A 296 -28.54 16.24 33.48
CA ARG A 296 -28.04 17.39 32.71
C ARG A 296 -28.78 17.54 31.39
N VAL A 297 -29.40 18.70 31.20
CA VAL A 297 -29.95 19.10 29.90
C VAL A 297 -28.80 19.56 29.00
N ILE A 298 -28.71 18.96 27.81
CA ILE A 298 -27.76 19.39 26.77
C ILE A 298 -28.56 20.11 25.70
N GLU A 299 -28.30 21.40 25.53
CA GLU A 299 -28.88 22.18 24.44
C GLU A 299 -27.97 22.11 23.22
N ILE A 300 -28.49 21.55 22.12
CA ILE A 300 -27.84 21.57 20.81
C ILE A 300 -28.53 22.65 19.96
N THR A 301 -27.87 23.78 19.78
CA THR A 301 -28.41 24.93 19.03
C THR A 301 -28.12 24.83 17.53
N SER A 302 -27.11 24.07 17.13
CA SER A 302 -26.78 23.81 15.73
C SER A 302 -26.26 22.39 15.55
N TRP A 303 -26.90 21.62 14.68
CA TRP A 303 -26.63 20.19 14.48
C TRP A 303 -25.26 19.92 13.88
N CYS A 304 -24.77 20.81 13.00
CA CYS A 304 -23.43 20.75 12.43
C CYS A 304 -22.61 21.95 12.92
N SER A 305 -21.99 21.79 14.08
CA SER A 305 -21.14 22.82 14.69
C SER A 305 -19.99 22.19 15.47
N GLU A 306 -18.95 22.98 15.74
CA GLU A 306 -17.85 22.56 16.60
C GLU A 306 -18.34 22.16 17.99
N ALA A 307 -19.29 22.92 18.57
CA ALA A 307 -19.88 22.63 19.86
C ALA A 307 -20.56 21.24 19.89
N THR A 308 -21.33 20.91 18.85
CA THR A 308 -21.96 19.59 18.71
C THR A 308 -20.93 18.49 18.55
N GLY A 309 -19.90 18.70 17.71
CA GLY A 309 -18.78 17.77 17.60
C GLY A 309 -18.11 17.48 18.95
N ARG A 310 -17.83 18.52 19.75
CA ARG A 310 -17.24 18.38 21.10
C ARG A 310 -18.12 17.58 22.06
N ILE A 311 -19.43 17.85 22.06
CA ILE A 311 -20.40 17.11 22.89
C ILE A 311 -20.42 15.63 22.51
N MET A 312 -20.42 15.33 21.21
CA MET A 312 -20.38 13.98 20.69
C MET A 312 -19.07 13.27 21.09
N ALA A 313 -17.92 13.90 20.88
CA ALA A 313 -16.61 13.33 21.22
C ALA A 313 -16.46 13.05 22.73
N SER A 314 -16.89 13.99 23.57
CA SER A 314 -16.89 13.83 25.04
C SER A 314 -17.80 12.68 25.50
N THR A 315 -18.98 12.56 24.89
CA THR A 315 -19.91 11.46 25.18
C THR A 315 -19.34 10.12 24.72
N ALA A 316 -18.80 10.05 23.51
CA ALA A 316 -18.14 8.87 22.99
C ALA A 316 -16.99 8.44 23.91
N TYR A 317 -16.17 9.37 24.40
CA TYR A 317 -15.06 9.09 25.30
C TYR A 317 -15.54 8.50 26.64
N ARG A 318 -16.61 9.04 27.22
CA ARG A 318 -17.21 8.50 28.46
C ARG A 318 -17.74 7.08 28.26
N LYS A 319 -18.41 6.81 27.14
CA LYS A 319 -18.85 5.46 26.77
C LYS A 319 -17.66 4.52 26.56
N ALA A 320 -16.61 4.99 25.89
CA ALA A 320 -15.38 4.23 25.70
C ALA A 320 -14.75 3.82 27.04
N ARG A 321 -14.63 4.76 28.00
CA ARG A 321 -14.13 4.46 29.35
C ARG A 321 -14.97 3.42 30.07
N LEU A 322 -16.30 3.62 30.11
CA LEU A 322 -17.21 2.69 30.76
C LEU A 322 -17.06 1.27 30.18
N PHE A 323 -16.98 1.13 28.86
CA PHE A 323 -16.87 -0.18 28.21
C PHE A 323 -15.47 -0.79 28.36
N ALA A 324 -14.41 0.03 28.41
CA ALA A 324 -13.07 -0.43 28.73
C ALA A 324 -13.01 -1.00 30.15
N ASP A 325 -13.58 -0.31 31.14
CA ASP A 325 -13.65 -0.76 32.53
C ASP A 325 -14.41 -2.09 32.65
N GLN A 326 -15.58 -2.19 32.01
CA GLN A 326 -16.38 -3.41 31.97
C GLN A 326 -15.65 -4.62 31.35
N ARG A 327 -14.69 -4.36 30.46
CA ARG A 327 -13.85 -5.39 29.82
C ARG A 327 -12.56 -5.69 30.60
N GLY A 328 -12.36 -5.08 31.77
CA GLY A 328 -11.10 -5.20 32.54
C GLY A 328 -9.91 -4.51 31.88
N LYS A 329 -10.16 -3.53 31.00
CA LYS A 329 -9.16 -2.76 30.26
C LYS A 329 -9.17 -1.26 30.63
N GLY A 330 -9.58 -0.94 31.85
CA GLY A 330 -9.76 0.46 32.29
C GLY A 330 -8.49 1.32 32.24
N SER A 331 -7.32 0.69 32.39
CA SER A 331 -6.01 1.34 32.27
C SER A 331 -5.59 1.60 30.82
N GLU A 332 -6.24 0.96 29.85
CA GLU A 332 -5.86 1.10 28.46
C GLU A 332 -6.34 2.45 27.88
N PRO A 333 -5.56 3.08 27.00
CA PRO A 333 -5.95 4.37 26.46
C PRO A 333 -7.17 4.28 25.54
N VAL A 334 -8.12 5.19 25.74
CA VAL A 334 -9.34 5.30 24.94
C VAL A 334 -9.48 6.66 24.27
N VAL A 335 -10.18 6.70 23.14
CA VAL A 335 -10.57 7.96 22.48
C VAL A 335 -12.05 7.95 22.14
N GLY A 336 -12.67 9.12 22.19
CA GLY A 336 -14.03 9.36 21.73
C GLY A 336 -14.02 10.24 20.51
N LEU A 337 -14.61 9.77 19.41
CA LEU A 337 -14.73 10.54 18.18
C LEU A 337 -16.17 11.01 17.98
N GLY A 338 -16.34 12.29 17.71
CA GLY A 338 -17.60 12.91 17.32
C GLY A 338 -17.50 13.47 15.91
N ILE A 339 -18.40 13.09 15.02
CA ILE A 339 -18.46 13.57 13.63
C ILE A 339 -19.85 14.13 13.37
N THR A 340 -19.94 15.38 12.93
CA THR A 340 -21.19 15.92 12.37
C THR A 340 -20.93 16.64 11.07
N SER A 341 -21.82 16.47 10.10
CA SER A 341 -21.60 17.02 8.76
C SER A 341 -22.90 17.33 8.03
N VAL A 342 -22.80 18.26 7.10
CA VAL A 342 -23.81 18.59 6.10
C VAL A 342 -23.15 18.47 4.74
N VAL A 343 -23.61 17.51 3.93
CA VAL A 343 -23.08 17.22 2.60
C VAL A 343 -24.17 17.38 1.57
N CYS A 344 -23.86 18.01 0.43
CA CYS A 344 -24.82 18.29 -0.64
C CYS A 344 -26.13 18.91 -0.10
N GLY A 345 -26.03 19.85 0.83
CA GLY A 345 -27.16 20.58 1.39
C GLY A 345 -27.83 21.45 0.32
N LYS A 346 -29.15 21.56 0.36
CA LYS A 346 -29.91 22.48 -0.51
C LYS A 346 -30.09 23.87 0.09
N GLU A 347 -29.89 23.98 1.41
CA GLU A 347 -30.16 25.19 2.19
C GLU A 347 -28.87 25.65 2.85
N GLU A 348 -28.67 26.97 2.90
CA GLU A 348 -27.62 27.58 3.72
C GLU A 348 -27.93 27.33 5.19
N LEU A 349 -26.91 26.88 5.94
CA LEU A 349 -26.99 26.85 7.40
C LEU A 349 -27.16 28.29 7.94
N PRO A 350 -27.66 28.47 9.18
CA PRO A 350 -27.85 29.79 9.78
C PRO A 350 -26.59 30.68 9.81
N ASP A 351 -25.40 30.10 9.65
CA ASP A 351 -24.11 30.80 9.58
C ASP A 351 -23.56 30.96 8.14
N GLY A 352 -24.40 30.74 7.11
CA GLY A 352 -24.06 30.88 5.70
C GLY A 352 -23.24 29.73 5.13
N LYS A 353 -23.01 28.64 5.88
CA LYS A 353 -22.29 27.46 5.39
C LYS A 353 -23.25 26.50 4.71
N ILE A 354 -22.91 26.04 3.50
CA ILE A 354 -23.79 25.12 2.74
C ILE A 354 -23.35 23.67 2.93
N GLU A 355 -22.03 23.42 2.94
CA GLU A 355 -21.47 22.07 3.00
C GLU A 355 -20.22 22.09 3.88
N CYS A 356 -20.26 21.36 5.00
CA CYS A 356 -19.19 21.35 5.98
C CYS A 356 -19.20 20.10 6.86
N ALA A 357 -18.10 19.85 7.54
CA ALA A 357 -18.01 18.85 8.61
C ALA A 357 -17.29 19.42 9.82
N ASN A 358 -17.76 19.08 11.01
CA ASN A 358 -17.09 19.32 12.27
C ASN A 358 -16.75 17.97 12.88
N LEU A 359 -15.45 17.72 13.07
CA LEU A 359 -14.94 16.52 13.69
C LEU A 359 -14.28 16.91 14.99
N ALA A 360 -14.50 16.14 16.05
CA ALA A 360 -13.81 16.33 17.31
C ALA A 360 -13.36 14.99 17.87
N ILE A 361 -12.14 14.96 18.40
CA ILE A 361 -11.59 13.80 19.10
C ILE A 361 -11.26 14.17 20.54
N MET A 362 -11.80 13.41 21.48
CA MET A 362 -11.55 13.52 22.90
C MET A 362 -10.56 12.43 23.32
N THR A 363 -9.50 12.84 23.98
CA THR A 363 -8.47 12.00 24.59
C THR A 363 -8.35 12.34 26.08
N GLU A 364 -7.49 11.63 26.82
CA GLU A 364 -7.13 12.03 28.19
C GLU A 364 -6.51 13.44 28.28
N ARG A 365 -5.91 13.92 27.19
CA ARG A 365 -5.26 15.23 27.12
C ARG A 365 -6.23 16.37 26.79
N GLY A 366 -7.50 16.07 26.53
CA GLY A 366 -8.52 17.03 26.14
C GLY A 366 -9.12 16.75 24.76
N VAL A 367 -9.82 17.75 24.24
CA VAL A 367 -10.56 17.68 22.97
C VAL A 367 -9.87 18.51 21.88
N ASN A 368 -9.73 17.92 20.70
CA ASN A 368 -9.22 18.58 19.50
C ASN A 368 -10.30 18.57 18.43
N CYS A 369 -10.43 19.66 17.69
CA CYS A 369 -11.49 19.84 16.70
C CYS A 369 -10.90 20.20 15.34
N ILE A 370 -11.58 19.73 14.29
CA ILE A 370 -11.33 20.08 12.91
C ILE A 370 -12.63 20.54 12.29
N PHE A 371 -12.56 21.68 11.62
CA PHE A 371 -13.60 22.15 10.73
C PHE A 371 -13.17 21.94 9.28
N LEU A 372 -14.02 21.28 8.51
CA LEU A 372 -13.85 21.11 7.06
C LEU A 372 -14.93 21.94 6.36
N LYS A 373 -14.52 22.94 5.60
CA LYS A 373 -15.41 23.57 4.61
C LYS A 373 -15.36 22.73 3.34
N LEU A 374 -16.50 22.21 2.91
CA LEU A 374 -16.56 21.32 1.76
C LEU A 374 -17.01 22.10 0.53
N ARG A 375 -16.39 21.84 -0.62
CA ARG A 375 -16.82 22.43 -1.89
C ARG A 375 -18.22 21.95 -2.26
N SER A 376 -19.09 22.82 -2.77
CA SER A 376 -20.42 22.42 -3.25
C SER A 376 -20.38 21.77 -4.64
N ALA A 377 -21.34 20.87 -4.92
CA ALA A 377 -21.56 20.31 -6.26
C ALA A 377 -21.94 21.38 -7.29
N GLY A 378 -22.42 22.54 -6.83
CA GLY A 378 -22.98 23.60 -7.67
C GLY A 378 -24.48 23.43 -7.90
N SER A 379 -25.18 24.54 -8.15
CA SER A 379 -26.64 24.57 -8.38
C SER A 379 -27.06 23.71 -9.57
N ASP A 380 -26.22 23.69 -10.61
CA ASP A 380 -26.55 23.10 -11.92
C ASP A 380 -26.18 21.62 -12.00
N ALA A 381 -25.66 21.03 -10.92
CA ALA A 381 -25.30 19.62 -10.88
C ALA A 381 -26.54 18.73 -11.08
N THR A 382 -26.40 17.69 -11.91
CA THR A 382 -27.41 16.64 -12.03
C THR A 382 -27.54 15.83 -10.73
N PRO A 383 -28.66 15.12 -10.49
CA PRO A 383 -28.79 14.23 -9.33
C PRO A 383 -27.66 13.19 -9.22
N LYS A 384 -27.18 12.66 -10.36
CA LYS A 384 -26.05 11.73 -10.41
C LYS A 384 -24.74 12.38 -9.96
N GLN A 385 -24.46 13.60 -10.43
CA GLN A 385 -23.28 14.36 -10.01
C GLN A 385 -23.34 14.72 -8.52
N ARG A 386 -24.50 15.16 -8.01
CA ARG A 386 -24.70 15.42 -6.58
C ARG A 386 -24.47 14.17 -5.73
N MET A 387 -24.95 13.00 -6.16
CA MET A 387 -24.70 11.75 -5.45
C MET A 387 -23.21 11.39 -5.45
N ALA A 388 -22.54 11.45 -6.60
CA ALA A 388 -21.10 11.18 -6.68
C ALA A 388 -20.29 12.16 -5.80
N HIS A 389 -20.70 13.42 -5.77
CA HIS A 389 -20.09 14.45 -4.93
C HIS A 389 -20.31 14.18 -3.43
N ARG A 390 -21.53 13.81 -3.04
CA ARG A 390 -21.86 13.39 -1.67
C ARG A 390 -21.00 12.22 -1.20
N VAL A 391 -20.80 11.23 -2.07
CA VAL A 391 -19.94 10.06 -1.78
C VAL A 391 -18.50 10.51 -1.54
N ARG A 392 -17.94 11.32 -2.44
CA ARG A 392 -16.56 11.86 -2.29
C ARG A 392 -16.39 12.67 -1.01
N GLN A 393 -17.36 13.52 -0.66
CA GLN A 393 -17.32 14.26 0.60
C GLN A 393 -17.34 13.32 1.81
N GLY A 394 -18.16 12.27 1.76
CA GLY A 394 -18.18 11.22 2.78
C GLY A 394 -16.81 10.56 2.95
N GLU A 395 -16.21 10.09 1.85
CA GLU A 395 -14.88 9.44 1.83
C GLU A 395 -13.79 10.35 2.43
N LEU A 396 -13.83 11.64 2.13
CA LEU A 396 -12.90 12.62 2.69
C LEU A 396 -13.08 12.80 4.19
N ILE A 397 -14.32 12.94 4.66
CA ILE A 397 -14.63 13.05 6.09
C ILE A 397 -14.18 11.78 6.82
N ASP A 398 -14.43 10.61 6.24
CA ASP A 398 -14.00 9.31 6.75
C ASP A 398 -12.47 9.22 6.90
N LEU A 399 -11.73 9.68 5.89
CA LEU A 399 -10.27 9.69 5.91
C LEU A 399 -9.70 10.67 6.95
N VAL A 400 -10.27 11.87 7.07
CA VAL A 400 -9.88 12.86 8.09
C VAL A 400 -10.21 12.32 9.49
N ALA A 401 -11.36 11.67 9.65
CA ALA A 401 -11.77 11.03 10.89
C ALA A 401 -10.83 9.87 11.29
N LEU A 402 -10.40 9.04 10.33
CA LEU A 402 -9.38 8.02 10.55
C LEU A 402 -8.07 8.68 11.02
N ASN A 403 -7.61 9.73 10.34
CA ASN A 403 -6.38 10.43 10.71
C ASN A 403 -6.43 11.08 12.10
N LEU A 404 -7.61 11.54 12.54
CA LEU A 404 -7.81 11.97 13.93
C LEU A 404 -7.56 10.83 14.92
N ILE A 405 -8.11 9.64 14.64
CA ILE A 405 -7.90 8.45 15.48
C ILE A 405 -6.41 8.07 15.49
N LEU A 406 -5.78 8.01 14.31
CA LEU A 406 -4.36 7.64 14.19
C LEU A 406 -3.47 8.66 14.90
N TRP A 407 -3.73 9.96 14.75
CA TRP A 407 -3.00 11.00 15.46
C TRP A 407 -3.09 10.89 16.99
N ALA A 408 -4.23 10.44 17.51
CA ALA A 408 -4.43 10.33 18.96
C ALA A 408 -3.65 9.17 19.61
N PHE A 409 -3.05 8.28 18.81
CA PHE A 409 -2.30 7.13 19.31
C PHE A 409 -0.85 7.14 18.81
N ASP A 410 0.08 7.03 19.76
CA ASP A 410 1.49 6.85 19.43
C ASP A 410 1.73 5.49 18.75
N GLY A 411 2.62 5.44 17.76
CA GLY A 411 3.04 4.20 17.07
C GLY A 411 2.27 3.86 15.79
N VAL A 412 1.35 4.71 15.35
CA VAL A 412 0.70 4.65 14.03
C VAL A 412 0.89 5.97 13.29
N GLU A 413 0.92 5.91 11.96
CA GLU A 413 1.08 7.10 11.14
C GLU A 413 -0.25 7.54 10.55
N GLN A 414 -0.44 8.86 10.37
CA GLN A 414 -1.56 9.35 9.59
C GLN A 414 -1.42 8.89 8.13
N VAL A 415 -2.56 8.61 7.50
CA VAL A 415 -2.67 8.35 6.07
C VAL A 415 -2.70 9.68 5.33
N PRO A 416 -1.76 9.96 4.42
CA PRO A 416 -1.77 11.20 3.66
C PRO A 416 -3.01 11.38 2.82
N LEU A 417 -3.43 12.63 2.75
CA LEU A 417 -4.48 13.07 1.85
C LEU A 417 -3.87 13.27 0.47
N ASP A 418 -4.50 12.65 -0.53
CA ASP A 418 -4.25 12.98 -1.93
C ASP A 418 -4.38 14.50 -2.14
N PRO A 419 -3.42 15.17 -2.81
CA PRO A 419 -3.54 16.58 -3.16
C PRO A 419 -4.86 16.96 -3.85
N GLU A 420 -5.49 16.05 -4.58
CA GLU A 420 -6.82 16.29 -5.16
C GLU A 420 -7.89 16.56 -4.09
N TRP A 421 -7.79 15.96 -2.90
CA TRP A 421 -8.70 16.23 -1.79
C TRP A 421 -8.60 17.65 -1.27
N LEU A 422 -7.43 18.29 -1.40
CA LEU A 422 -7.28 19.71 -1.04
C LEU A 422 -8.07 20.63 -1.96
N LEU A 423 -8.41 20.19 -3.18
CA LEU A 423 -9.30 20.96 -4.06
C LEU A 423 -10.75 20.98 -3.56
N PHE A 424 -11.08 20.13 -2.59
CA PHE A 424 -12.41 20.02 -2.00
C PHE A 424 -12.53 20.71 -0.64
N MET A 425 -11.45 21.28 -0.09
CA MET A 425 -11.44 21.86 1.25
C MET A 425 -10.68 23.17 1.39
N GLU A 426 -11.14 23.99 2.34
CA GLU A 426 -10.38 25.10 2.90
C GLU A 426 -10.17 24.84 4.40
N SER A 427 -8.93 24.69 4.85
CA SER A 427 -8.57 24.62 6.27
C SER A 427 -7.08 24.92 6.48
N GLU A 428 -6.78 25.71 7.51
CA GLU A 428 -5.42 26.09 7.91
C GLU A 428 -4.69 24.97 8.69
N GLN A 429 -5.39 23.89 9.03
CA GLN A 429 -4.85 22.80 9.88
C GLN A 429 -4.13 21.70 9.07
N PHE A 430 -3.98 21.86 7.75
CA PHE A 430 -3.28 20.90 6.90
C PHE A 430 -1.86 21.38 6.61
N VAL A 431 -0.89 20.49 6.80
CA VAL A 431 0.51 20.76 6.50
C VAL A 431 1.01 19.82 5.43
N ARG A 432 1.60 20.40 4.39
CA ARG A 432 2.32 19.66 3.35
C ARG A 432 3.71 19.28 3.88
N GLN A 433 4.00 17.99 3.91
CA GLN A 433 5.29 17.44 4.27
C GLN A 433 6.31 17.60 3.14
N PRO A 434 7.62 17.48 3.42
CA PRO A 434 8.69 17.60 2.41
C PRO A 434 8.57 16.61 1.25
N ASN A 435 7.98 15.44 1.49
CA ASN A 435 7.72 14.42 0.47
C ASN A 435 6.49 14.73 -0.41
N GLY A 436 5.79 15.85 -0.16
CA GLY A 436 4.58 16.26 -0.86
C GLY A 436 3.29 15.75 -0.24
N ASP A 437 3.36 14.82 0.73
CA ASP A 437 2.19 14.30 1.46
C ASP A 437 1.50 15.41 2.24
N VAL A 438 0.19 15.33 2.37
CA VAL A 438 -0.57 16.30 3.17
C VAL A 438 -1.18 15.57 4.36
N ILE A 439 -0.83 16.01 5.55
CA ILE A 439 -1.33 15.45 6.82
C ILE A 439 -2.05 16.52 7.63
N ILE A 440 -2.80 16.08 8.63
CA ILE A 440 -3.40 17.00 9.59
C ILE A 440 -2.34 17.40 10.61
N HIS A 441 -2.10 18.70 10.74
CA HIS A 441 -1.27 19.27 11.77
C HIS A 441 -2.14 19.79 12.90
N PHE A 442 -2.06 19.13 14.05
CA PHE A 442 -2.66 19.63 15.27
C PHE A 442 -1.63 20.52 15.95
N ASP A 443 -1.88 21.83 15.92
CA ASP A 443 -1.21 22.74 16.81
C ASP A 443 -1.71 22.40 18.22
N ILE A 444 -0.88 21.75 19.05
CA ILE A 444 -1.20 21.46 20.46
C ILE A 444 -1.16 22.79 21.21
N ARG A 445 -2.06 23.72 20.87
CA ARG A 445 -2.36 24.84 21.74
C ARG A 445 -3.15 24.24 22.87
N ARG A 446 -2.47 24.05 24.02
CA ARG A 446 -3.14 23.81 25.30
C ARG A 446 -4.21 24.89 25.44
N SER A 447 -5.47 24.52 25.26
CA SER A 447 -6.58 25.36 25.67
C SER A 447 -6.48 25.42 27.19
N SER A 448 -6.05 26.57 27.69
CA SER A 448 -5.97 26.90 29.11
C SER A 448 -7.35 26.85 29.76
#